data_AF-A0A662TWS9-F1
#
_entry.id   AF-A0A662TWS9-F1
#
_cell.length_a   1.000
_cell.length_b   1.000
_cell.length_c   1.000
_cell.angle_alpha   90.00
_cell.angle_beta   90.00
_cell.angle_gamma   90.00
#
_symmetry.space_group_name_H-M   'P 1'
#
loop_
_entity.id
_entity.type
_entity.pdbx_description
1 polymer ?
#
loop_
_entity_poly.entity_id
_entity_poly.type
_entity_poly.pdbx_seq_one_letter_code
_entity_poly.pdbx_strand_id
1 'polypeptide(L)'
;MRKLSFGLFIPLSGECSIPSFIKKISCKAESLGYSNLWVEDHYRLPWTDRTLDAWIALGYIASNTSQIRIGTCVTPIPFRYPPFLAKEAATIDVLSSGRLEFSAGLGWVEKEFKSFGIPWERFRIRGRKMVEGLKLIVEAWLGEELTFRGEY
;
A
#
# COMPACT_ATOMS: atom_id res chain seq x y z
N MET A 1 24.64 -6.27 -16.61
CA MET A 1 23.30 -6.92 -16.55
C MET A 1 22.74 -6.74 -15.16
N ARG A 2 21.51 -6.23 -15.01
CA ARG A 2 20.83 -6.22 -13.70
C ARG A 2 20.48 -7.68 -13.35
N LYS A 3 20.84 -8.13 -12.14
CA LYS A 3 20.44 -9.45 -11.64
C LYS A 3 18.93 -9.45 -11.39
N LEU A 4 18.26 -10.55 -11.73
CA LEU A 4 16.88 -10.80 -11.31
C LEU A 4 16.84 -10.91 -9.78
N SER A 5 15.79 -10.37 -9.16
CA SER A 5 15.54 -10.47 -7.72
C SER A 5 14.15 -11.04 -7.46
N PHE A 6 13.97 -11.63 -6.28
CA PHE A 6 12.71 -12.24 -5.88
C PHE A 6 12.02 -11.37 -4.82
N GLY A 7 10.73 -11.11 -5.04
CA GLY A 7 9.83 -10.55 -4.04
C GLY A 7 8.90 -11.63 -3.47
N LEU A 8 8.41 -11.42 -2.25
CA LEU A 8 7.39 -12.27 -1.62
C LEU A 8 6.12 -11.46 -1.36
N PHE A 9 4.97 -12.04 -1.66
CA PHE A 9 3.65 -11.43 -1.45
C PHE A 9 2.96 -12.04 -0.22
N ILE A 10 2.40 -11.20 0.65
CA ILE A 10 1.62 -11.60 1.83
C ILE A 10 0.18 -11.08 1.64
N PRO A 11 -0.81 -11.97 1.55
CA PRO A 11 -2.20 -11.55 1.41
C PRO A 11 -2.69 -10.68 2.57
N LEU A 12 -2.26 -10.82 3.83
CA LEU A 12 -2.89 -10.11 4.98
C LEU A 12 -4.37 -10.46 5.25
N SER A 13 -4.89 -11.48 4.58
CA SER A 13 -6.24 -12.01 4.80
C SER A 13 -6.22 -13.41 5.39
N GLY A 14 -7.30 -13.78 6.10
CA GLY A 14 -7.43 -15.11 6.71
C GLY A 14 -6.31 -15.43 7.71
N GLU A 15 -5.64 -16.58 7.56
CA GLU A 15 -4.50 -16.96 8.40
C GLU A 15 -3.27 -16.06 8.18
N CYS A 16 -3.14 -15.46 7.00
CA CYS A 16 -2.06 -14.51 6.70
C CYS A 16 -2.25 -13.15 7.41
N SER A 17 -3.38 -12.95 8.09
CA SER A 17 -3.70 -11.76 8.89
C SER A 17 -3.23 -11.89 10.36
N ILE A 18 -2.62 -13.01 10.75
CA ILE A 18 -2.20 -13.25 12.14
C ILE A 18 -0.87 -12.53 12.43
N PRO A 19 -0.74 -11.71 13.50
CA PRO A 19 0.47 -10.93 13.75
C PRO A 19 1.76 -11.77 13.90
N SER A 20 1.68 -12.94 14.52
CA SER A 20 2.82 -13.86 14.67
C SER A 20 3.23 -14.48 13.33
N PHE A 21 2.27 -14.77 12.45
CA PHE A 21 2.53 -15.21 11.09
C PHE A 21 3.24 -14.11 10.29
N ILE A 22 2.69 -12.90 10.27
CA ILE A 22 3.24 -11.75 9.53
C ILE A 22 4.68 -11.47 9.96
N LYS A 23 4.95 -11.45 11.27
CA LYS A 23 6.31 -11.29 11.79
C LYS A 23 7.23 -12.40 11.30
N LYS A 24 6.83 -13.67 11.50
CA LYS A 24 7.63 -14.83 11.14
C LYS A 24 7.97 -14.85 9.65
N ILE A 25 6.98 -14.64 8.78
CA ILE A 25 7.21 -14.69 7.33
C ILE A 25 8.05 -13.50 6.86
N SER A 26 7.86 -12.31 7.44
CA SER A 26 8.64 -11.11 7.08
C SER A 26 10.12 -11.26 7.42
N CYS A 27 10.44 -11.66 8.66
CA CYS A 27 11.82 -11.91 9.07
C CYS A 27 12.44 -13.07 8.29
N LYS A 28 11.64 -14.12 7.98
CA LYS A 28 12.15 -15.25 7.21
C LYS A 28 12.48 -14.86 5.78
N ALA A 29 11.63 -14.07 5.11
CA ALA A 29 11.88 -13.58 3.77
C ALA A 29 13.17 -12.72 3.71
N GLU A 30 13.36 -11.82 4.67
CA GLU A 30 14.58 -11.03 4.80
C GLU A 30 15.82 -11.94 4.96
N SER A 31 15.76 -12.93 5.87
CA SER A 31 16.87 -13.86 6.10
C SER A 31 17.23 -14.73 4.89
N LEU A 32 16.27 -14.94 3.98
CA LEU A 32 16.46 -15.72 2.75
C LEU A 32 16.93 -14.85 1.57
N GLY A 33 17.06 -13.53 1.76
CA GLY A 33 17.57 -12.62 0.73
C GLY A 33 16.52 -12.18 -0.31
N TYR A 34 15.23 -12.24 0.01
CA TYR A 34 14.20 -11.60 -0.82
C TYR A 34 14.43 -10.08 -0.86
N SER A 35 14.27 -9.47 -2.04
CA SER A 35 14.49 -8.01 -2.17
C SER A 35 13.31 -7.20 -1.63
N ASN A 36 12.10 -7.74 -1.74
CA ASN A 36 10.86 -7.02 -1.45
C ASN A 36 9.83 -7.92 -0.75
N LEU A 37 9.08 -7.33 0.17
CA LEU A 37 7.82 -7.83 0.69
C LEU A 37 6.69 -6.96 0.20
N TRP A 38 5.70 -7.58 -0.42
CA TRP A 38 4.50 -6.92 -0.93
C TRP A 38 3.29 -7.38 -0.12
N VAL A 39 2.39 -6.46 0.20
CA VAL A 39 1.11 -6.79 0.85
C VAL A 39 -0.08 -6.41 -0.02
N GLU A 40 -1.20 -7.10 0.15
CA GLU A 40 -2.47 -6.70 -0.48
C GLU A 40 -3.05 -5.47 0.24
N ASP A 41 -3.67 -4.54 -0.51
CA ASP A 41 -4.33 -3.34 0.04
C ASP A 41 -5.83 -3.41 -0.21
N HIS A 42 -6.48 -4.17 0.67
CA HIS A 42 -7.91 -4.40 0.70
C HIS A 42 -8.45 -4.16 2.13
N TYR A 43 -9.54 -3.44 2.24
CA TYR A 43 -10.34 -3.34 3.46
C TYR A 43 -11.33 -4.50 3.60
N ARG A 44 -11.76 -5.09 2.48
CA ARG A 44 -12.71 -6.20 2.44
C ARG A 44 -12.68 -6.93 1.10
N LEU A 45 -12.42 -8.23 1.13
CA LEU A 45 -12.39 -9.05 -0.08
C LEU A 45 -13.78 -9.64 -0.40
N PRO A 46 -14.01 -10.11 -1.64
CA PRO A 46 -15.24 -10.82 -2.00
C PRO A 46 -15.45 -12.12 -1.20
N TRP A 47 -14.36 -12.77 -0.79
CA TRP A 47 -14.37 -14.10 -0.15
C TRP A 47 -14.02 -14.08 1.34
N THR A 48 -13.62 -12.93 1.91
CA THR A 48 -13.34 -12.80 3.35
C THR A 48 -13.44 -11.35 3.79
N ASP A 49 -14.01 -11.15 4.97
CA ASP A 49 -14.02 -9.85 5.65
C ASP A 49 -12.86 -9.73 6.67
N ARG A 50 -12.12 -10.82 6.89
CA ARG A 50 -10.93 -10.85 7.74
C ARG A 50 -9.71 -10.42 6.94
N THR A 51 -9.50 -9.10 6.87
CA THR A 51 -8.33 -8.44 6.27
C THR A 51 -7.72 -7.47 7.30
N LEU A 52 -6.44 -7.14 7.15
CA LEU A 52 -5.82 -6.03 7.89
C LEU A 52 -5.68 -4.82 6.95
N ASP A 53 -5.74 -3.61 7.49
CA ASP A 53 -5.32 -2.44 6.73
C ASP A 53 -3.83 -2.55 6.37
N ALA A 54 -3.54 -2.39 5.08
CA ALA A 54 -2.20 -2.59 4.54
C ALA A 54 -1.17 -1.60 5.07
N TRP A 55 -1.53 -0.34 5.26
CA TRP A 55 -0.59 0.70 5.68
C TRP A 55 -0.24 0.56 7.16
N ILE A 56 -1.21 0.20 8.00
CA ILE A 56 -0.95 -0.20 9.40
C ILE A 56 -0.08 -1.45 9.44
N ALA A 57 -0.38 -2.46 8.62
CA ALA A 57 0.41 -3.69 8.56
C ALA A 57 1.85 -3.43 8.09
N LEU A 58 2.07 -2.51 7.14
CA LEU A 58 3.40 -2.10 6.70
C LEU A 58 4.20 -1.47 7.85
N GLY A 59 3.59 -0.67 8.72
CA GLY A 59 4.25 -0.15 9.93
C GLY A 59 4.70 -1.28 10.88
N TYR A 60 3.85 -2.28 11.07
CA TYR A 60 4.20 -3.48 11.83
C TYR A 60 5.36 -4.26 11.19
N ILE A 61 5.34 -4.47 9.86
CA ILE A 61 6.43 -5.15 9.13
C ILE A 61 7.73 -4.32 9.22
N ALA A 62 7.65 -3.00 9.05
CA ALA A 62 8.79 -2.10 9.15
C ALA A 62 9.52 -2.25 10.49
N SER A 63 8.78 -2.30 11.60
CA SER A 63 9.35 -2.47 12.94
C SER A 63 9.97 -3.86 13.22
N ASN A 64 9.68 -4.87 12.39
CA ASN A 64 10.18 -6.25 12.56
C ASN A 64 11.23 -6.64 11.51
N THR A 65 11.62 -5.73 10.63
CA THR A 65 12.58 -5.96 9.53
C THR A 65 13.59 -4.82 9.46
N SER A 66 14.74 -5.05 8.83
CA SER A 66 15.86 -4.09 8.86
C SER A 66 16.39 -3.71 7.49
N GLN A 67 16.18 -4.54 6.47
CA GLN A 67 16.83 -4.44 5.16
C GLN A 67 15.87 -4.66 3.99
N ILE A 68 14.93 -5.61 4.11
CA ILE A 68 14.01 -5.95 3.02
C ILE A 68 13.11 -4.75 2.68
N ARG A 69 12.91 -4.45 1.39
CA ARG A 69 12.03 -3.38 0.97
C ARG A 69 10.58 -3.80 1.16
N ILE A 70 9.68 -2.87 1.47
CA ILE A 70 8.28 -3.18 1.81
C ILE A 70 7.33 -2.29 1.00
N GLY A 71 6.18 -2.80 0.60
CA GLY A 71 5.19 -2.00 -0.12
C GLY A 71 3.87 -2.74 -0.32
N THR A 72 2.92 -2.08 -0.97
CA THR A 72 1.64 -2.68 -1.36
C THR A 72 1.70 -3.20 -2.79
N CYS A 73 0.83 -4.14 -3.17
CA CYS A 73 0.66 -4.59 -4.55
C CYS A 73 -0.83 -4.72 -4.88
N VAL A 74 -1.53 -3.65 -5.24
CA VAL A 74 -1.09 -2.24 -5.28
C VAL A 74 -2.07 -1.38 -4.48
N THR A 75 -1.68 -0.19 -4.02
CA THR A 75 -2.61 0.69 -3.30
C THR A 75 -3.66 1.30 -4.22
N PRO A 76 -4.96 1.06 -3.99
CA PRO A 76 -6.03 1.69 -4.77
C PRO A 76 -6.14 3.17 -4.42
N ILE A 77 -5.58 4.06 -5.24
CA ILE A 77 -5.66 5.50 -4.98
C ILE A 77 -7.13 5.99 -4.85
N PRO A 78 -8.09 5.49 -5.64
CA PRO A 78 -9.50 5.89 -5.48
C PRO A 78 -10.15 5.47 -4.14
N PHE A 79 -9.50 4.64 -3.31
CA PHE A 79 -9.98 4.33 -1.96
C PHE A 79 -9.65 5.40 -0.92
N ARG A 80 -8.60 6.17 -1.16
CA ARG A 80 -7.95 6.95 -0.12
C ARG A 80 -8.03 8.44 -0.44
N TYR A 81 -7.99 9.25 0.60
CA TYR A 81 -7.81 10.68 0.43
C TYR A 81 -6.32 10.96 0.17
N PRO A 82 -5.91 11.46 -1.02
CA PRO A 82 -4.50 11.51 -1.41
C PRO A 82 -3.56 12.23 -0.43
N PRO A 83 -3.95 13.36 0.20
CA PRO A 83 -3.10 14.01 1.21
C PRO A 83 -2.81 13.11 2.42
N PHE A 84 -3.77 12.28 2.84
CA PHE A 84 -3.58 11.36 3.96
C PHE A 84 -2.65 10.23 3.54
N LEU A 85 -2.86 9.68 2.35
CA LEU A 85 -1.98 8.64 1.80
C LEU A 85 -0.54 9.12 1.63
N ALA A 86 -0.32 10.37 1.21
CA ALA A 86 1.01 10.97 1.14
C ALA A 86 1.68 10.98 2.53
N LYS A 87 0.93 11.32 3.58
CA LYS A 87 1.42 11.34 4.96
C LYS A 87 1.66 9.94 5.51
N GLU A 88 0.76 8.99 5.27
CA GLU A 88 0.89 7.58 5.65
C GLU A 88 2.17 6.99 5.04
N ALA A 89 2.36 7.18 3.74
CA ALA A 89 3.54 6.71 3.02
C ALA A 89 4.84 7.34 3.52
N ALA A 90 4.89 8.67 3.68
CA ALA A 90 6.06 9.33 4.24
C ALA A 90 6.38 8.83 5.67
N THR A 91 5.35 8.53 6.45
CA THR A 91 5.51 7.97 7.81
C THR A 91 6.11 6.56 7.76
N ILE A 92 5.61 5.68 6.90
CA ILE A 92 6.17 4.34 6.71
C ILE A 92 7.59 4.40 6.16
N ASP A 93 7.89 5.32 5.26
CA ASP A 93 9.24 5.51 4.72
C ASP A 93 10.24 5.85 5.83
N VAL A 94 9.89 6.81 6.70
CA VAL A 94 10.69 7.16 7.89
C VAL A 94 10.84 5.97 8.84
N LEU A 95 9.73 5.31 9.22
CA LEU A 95 9.75 4.18 10.15
C LEU A 95 10.55 2.97 9.62
N SER A 96 10.57 2.82 8.30
CA SER A 96 11.31 1.76 7.63
C SER A 96 12.73 2.15 7.25
N SER A 97 13.17 3.39 7.52
CA SER A 97 14.48 3.91 7.11
C SER A 97 14.69 3.88 5.58
N GLY A 98 13.71 4.36 4.80
CA GLY A 98 13.82 4.50 3.34
C GLY A 98 13.52 3.21 2.55
N ARG A 99 12.87 2.23 3.19
CA ARG A 99 12.60 0.91 2.60
C ARG A 99 11.22 0.80 1.94
N LEU A 100 10.42 1.86 1.95
CA LEU A 100 9.11 1.85 1.31
C LEU A 100 9.25 1.82 -0.22
N GLU A 101 8.43 0.98 -0.84
CA GLU A 101 8.14 0.96 -2.27
C GLU A 101 6.69 1.34 -2.46
N PHE A 102 6.46 2.58 -2.90
CA PHE A 102 5.10 3.06 -3.15
C PHE A 102 4.59 2.48 -4.48
N SER A 103 3.41 1.84 -4.44
CA SER A 103 2.73 1.36 -5.64
C SER A 103 1.30 1.86 -5.68
N ALA A 104 0.74 1.97 -6.88
CA ALA A 104 -0.58 2.55 -7.09
C ALA A 104 -1.39 1.74 -8.08
N GLY A 105 -2.70 1.72 -7.86
CA GLY A 105 -3.68 1.15 -8.77
C GLY A 105 -5.05 1.78 -8.62
N LEU A 106 -6.00 1.22 -9.37
CA LEU A 106 -7.35 1.75 -9.52
C LEU A 106 -8.36 1.14 -8.56
N GLY A 107 -7.99 0.03 -7.91
CA GLY A 107 -8.93 -0.88 -7.25
C GLY A 107 -9.82 -1.62 -8.24
N TRP A 108 -10.45 -2.70 -7.78
CA TRP A 108 -11.23 -3.58 -8.67
C TRP A 108 -12.50 -4.17 -8.04
N VAL A 109 -12.64 -4.12 -6.71
CA VAL A 109 -13.77 -4.76 -6.01
C VAL A 109 -14.90 -3.74 -5.76
N GLU A 110 -15.89 -3.66 -6.63
CA GLU A 110 -17.04 -2.74 -6.47
C GLU A 110 -17.74 -2.85 -5.11
N LYS A 111 -17.93 -4.08 -4.61
CA LYS A 111 -18.59 -4.32 -3.31
C LYS A 111 -17.77 -3.75 -2.15
N GLU A 112 -16.45 -3.71 -2.27
CA GLU A 112 -15.55 -3.11 -1.27
C GLU A 112 -15.70 -1.60 -1.24
N PHE A 113 -15.62 -0.94 -2.41
CA PHE A 113 -15.89 0.48 -2.57
C PHE A 113 -17.19 0.88 -1.85
N LYS A 114 -18.29 0.20 -2.21
CA LYS A 114 -19.60 0.49 -1.65
C LYS A 114 -19.69 0.22 -0.14
N SER A 115 -19.03 -0.82 0.38
CA SER A 115 -19.08 -1.12 1.81
C SER A 115 -18.41 -0.08 2.70
N PHE A 116 -17.47 0.71 2.15
CA PHE A 116 -16.80 1.81 2.85
C PHE A 116 -17.34 3.19 2.47
N GLY A 117 -18.51 3.25 1.82
CA GLY A 117 -19.13 4.51 1.40
C GLY A 117 -18.41 5.22 0.24
N ILE A 118 -17.54 4.50 -0.46
CA ILE A 118 -16.75 5.05 -1.56
C ILE A 118 -17.51 4.79 -2.88
N PRO A 119 -17.77 5.83 -3.70
CA PRO A 119 -18.46 5.64 -4.96
C PRO A 119 -17.71 4.70 -5.91
N TRP A 120 -18.41 3.71 -6.47
CA TRP A 120 -17.89 2.90 -7.57
C TRP A 120 -18.02 3.67 -8.89
N GLU A 121 -17.03 4.51 -9.15
CA GLU A 121 -16.97 5.33 -10.35
C GLU A 121 -16.59 4.52 -11.60
N ARG A 122 -16.99 5.04 -12.77
CA ARG A 122 -16.60 4.48 -14.08
C ARG A 122 -15.07 4.37 -14.15
N PHE A 123 -14.58 3.32 -14.82
CA PHE A 123 -13.14 3.04 -14.96
C PHE A 123 -12.29 4.27 -15.33
N ARG A 124 -12.75 5.07 -16.32
CA ARG A 124 -12.06 6.29 -16.76
C ARG A 124 -11.97 7.36 -15.67
N ILE A 125 -12.99 7.49 -14.81
CA ILE A 125 -12.98 8.44 -13.68
C ILE A 125 -11.98 7.97 -12.62
N ARG A 126 -12.01 6.68 -12.25
CA ARG A 126 -11.02 6.11 -11.32
C ARG A 126 -9.59 6.27 -11.83
N GLY A 127 -9.40 6.13 -13.15
CA GLY A 127 -8.13 6.43 -13.85
C GLY A 127 -7.65 7.86 -13.62
N ARG A 128 -8.51 8.83 -13.85
CA ARG A 128 -8.18 10.26 -13.64
C ARG A 128 -7.92 10.58 -12.17
N LYS A 129 -8.75 10.07 -11.25
CA LYS A 129 -8.52 10.20 -9.80
C LYS A 129 -7.18 9.64 -9.36
N MET A 130 -6.76 8.49 -9.90
CA MET A 130 -5.45 7.91 -9.59
C MET A 130 -4.31 8.80 -10.09
N VAL A 131 -4.37 9.28 -11.34
CA VAL A 131 -3.33 10.17 -11.91
C VAL A 131 -3.23 11.48 -11.12
N GLU A 132 -4.36 12.11 -10.81
CA GLU A 132 -4.41 13.36 -10.05
C GLU A 132 -3.92 13.16 -8.61
N GLY A 133 -4.38 12.10 -7.94
CA GLY A 133 -3.92 11.76 -6.59
C GLY A 133 -2.42 11.47 -6.54
N LEU A 134 -1.88 10.75 -7.52
CA LEU A 134 -0.43 10.52 -7.63
C LEU A 134 0.35 11.81 -7.83
N LYS A 135 -0.16 12.73 -8.66
CA LYS A 135 0.47 14.04 -8.85
C LYS A 135 0.54 14.81 -7.54
N LEU A 136 -0.57 14.89 -6.80
CA LEU A 136 -0.62 15.52 -5.49
C LEU A 136 0.37 14.87 -4.52
N ILE A 137 0.38 13.54 -4.44
CA ILE A 137 1.24 12.79 -3.51
C ILE A 137 2.73 13.08 -3.81
N VAL A 138 3.13 13.02 -5.08
CA VAL A 138 4.51 13.31 -5.48
C VAL A 138 4.89 14.75 -5.17
N GLU A 139 4.04 15.72 -5.49
CA GLU A 139 4.27 17.14 -5.18
C GLU A 139 4.39 17.38 -3.67
N ALA A 140 3.56 16.71 -2.86
CA ALA A 140 3.59 16.82 -1.40
C ALA A 140 4.91 16.32 -0.78
N TRP A 141 5.60 15.39 -1.43
CA TRP A 141 6.89 14.87 -0.96
C TRP A 141 8.10 15.73 -1.38
N LEU A 142 7.92 16.73 -2.23
CA LEU A 142 9.02 17.64 -2.63
C LEU A 142 9.45 18.61 -1.53
N GLY A 143 8.70 18.69 -0.42
CA GLY A 143 9.09 19.44 0.78
C GLY A 143 8.77 20.94 0.75
N GLU A 144 7.98 21.40 -0.21
CA GLU A 144 7.51 22.78 -0.34
C GLU A 144 6.07 22.93 0.15
N GLU A 145 5.65 24.16 0.49
CA GLU A 145 4.25 24.45 0.79
C GLU A 145 3.39 24.20 -0.45
N LEU A 146 2.41 23.29 -0.35
CA LEU A 146 1.62 22.84 -1.48
C LEU A 146 0.16 23.33 -1.39
N THR A 147 -0.27 24.10 -2.39
CA THR A 147 -1.69 24.27 -2.72
C THR A 147 -2.01 23.49 -3.97
N PHE A 148 -2.83 22.45 -3.87
CA PHE A 148 -3.24 21.62 -5.00
C PHE A 148 -4.66 21.95 -5.44
N ARG A 149 -4.87 22.16 -6.75
CA ARG A 149 -6.19 22.36 -7.35
C ARG A 149 -6.39 21.33 -8.46
N GLY A 150 -7.40 20.49 -8.31
CA GLY A 150 -7.70 19.39 -9.21
C GLY A 150 -9.19 19.25 -9.51
N GLU A 151 -9.55 18.28 -10.36
CA GLU A 151 -10.95 17.99 -10.72
C GLU A 151 -11.64 17.14 -9.62
N TYR A 152 -10.87 16.41 -8.81
CA TYR A 152 -11.35 15.34 -7.92
C TYR A 152 -10.98 15.47 -6.45
#